data_AF-A0A561BIH8-F1
#
_entry.id   AF-A0A561BIH8-F1
#
_cell.length_a   1.000
_cell.length_b   1.000
_cell.length_c   1.000
_cell.angle_alpha   90.00
_cell.angle_beta   90.00
_cell.angle_gamma   90.00
#
_symmetry.space_group_name_H-M   'P 1'
#
loop_
_entity.id
_entity.type
_entity.pdbx_description
1 polymer ?
#
loop_
_entity_poly.entity_id
_entity_poly.type
_entity_poly.pdbx_seq_one_letter_code
_entity_poly.pdbx_strand_id
1 'polypeptide(L)'
;MKLPLNFPCASLLVLALAAPVAWAKLPPPPATPEAKAKAAEAAAKTAWSGKVDAFKLCQAQDRVAAKYRASAAAAGKPVPAAPATPPCADPGPFAFTPPAEAKPIEASGAHSPATTAASPPSTAQPAATTNPTPKAQ
;
A
#
# COMPACT_ATOMS: atom_id res chain seq x y z
N MET A 1 -31.08 -32.88 43.68
CA MET A 1 -32.27 -32.13 43.21
C MET A 1 -32.19 -30.74 43.81
N LYS A 2 -32.03 -29.59 43.14
CA LYS A 2 -32.11 -29.13 41.76
C LYS A 2 -31.21 -27.88 41.66
N LEU A 3 -30.46 -27.70 40.57
CA LEU A 3 -30.14 -26.38 40.04
C LEU A 3 -31.21 -26.07 38.98
N PRO A 4 -31.65 -24.81 38.80
CA PRO A 4 -31.19 -24.14 37.58
C PRO A 4 -31.16 -22.59 37.60
N LEU A 5 -30.01 -22.07 37.15
CA LEU A 5 -29.92 -21.21 35.97
C LEU A 5 -30.78 -19.93 35.94
N ASN A 6 -30.26 -18.85 36.52
CA ASN A 6 -30.66 -17.47 36.20
C ASN A 6 -29.51 -16.76 35.47
N PHE A 7 -29.22 -17.24 34.26
CA PHE A 7 -28.21 -16.73 33.32
C PHE A 7 -28.79 -16.29 31.94
N PRO A 8 -30.05 -15.83 31.79
CA PRO A 8 -30.62 -15.67 30.44
C PRO A 8 -30.16 -14.41 29.69
N CYS A 9 -29.79 -13.31 30.35
CA CYS A 9 -29.47 -12.06 29.63
C CYS A 9 -27.98 -11.87 29.28
N ALA A 10 -27.06 -12.42 30.07
CA ALA A 10 -25.62 -12.28 29.78
C ALA A 10 -25.16 -13.24 28.66
N SER A 11 -25.81 -14.39 28.51
CA SER A 11 -25.44 -15.39 27.49
C SER A 11 -25.93 -15.04 26.08
N LEU A 12 -26.99 -14.23 25.95
CA LEU A 12 -27.50 -13.80 24.64
C LEU A 12 -26.62 -12.73 23.99
N LEU A 13 -25.99 -11.84 24.78
CA LEU A 13 -25.13 -10.78 24.23
C LEU A 13 -23.75 -11.30 23.80
N VAL A 14 -23.21 -12.31 24.49
CA VAL A 14 -21.92 -12.92 24.14
C VAL A 14 -22.05 -13.81 22.89
N LEU A 15 -23.21 -14.45 22.66
CA LEU A 15 -23.44 -15.24 21.45
C LEU A 15 -23.63 -14.38 20.19
N ALA A 16 -24.04 -13.12 20.34
CA ALA A 16 -24.15 -12.16 19.22
C ALA A 16 -22.79 -11.61 18.76
N LEU A 17 -21.79 -11.52 19.65
CA LEU A 17 -20.41 -11.14 19.29
C LEU A 17 -19.55 -12.33 18.84
N ALA A 18 -19.98 -13.55 19.15
CA ALA A 18 -19.34 -14.79 18.72
C ALA A 18 -20.01 -15.41 17.49
N ALA A 19 -20.83 -14.65 16.74
CA ALA A 19 -21.20 -15.06 15.40
C ALA A 19 -19.92 -15.04 14.55
N PRO A 20 -19.35 -16.19 14.15
CA PRO A 20 -18.40 -16.18 13.06
C PRO A 20 -19.15 -15.56 11.90
N VAL A 21 -18.63 -14.46 11.34
CA VAL A 21 -18.98 -14.13 9.96
C VAL A 21 -18.71 -15.41 9.20
N ALA A 22 -19.79 -16.07 8.77
CA ALA A 22 -19.68 -17.23 7.95
C ALA A 22 -19.02 -16.72 6.67
N TRP A 23 -17.70 -16.83 6.61
CA TRP A 23 -16.99 -17.05 5.36
C TRP A 23 -17.48 -18.41 4.88
N ALA A 24 -18.72 -18.42 4.39
CA ALA A 24 -19.14 -19.39 3.41
C ALA A 24 -17.99 -19.42 2.41
N LYS A 25 -17.49 -20.61 2.13
CA LYS A 25 -16.42 -20.85 1.15
C LYS A 25 -16.97 -20.59 -0.25
N LEU A 26 -17.52 -19.38 -0.47
CA LEU A 26 -17.60 -18.78 -1.76
C LEU A 26 -16.16 -18.66 -2.25
N PRO A 27 -15.91 -18.98 -3.53
CA PRO A 27 -14.65 -18.62 -4.14
C PRO A 27 -14.38 -17.14 -3.80
N PRO A 28 -13.16 -16.80 -3.32
CA PRO A 28 -12.83 -15.41 -3.08
C PRO A 28 -13.25 -14.62 -4.32
N PRO A 29 -13.88 -13.44 -4.17
CA PRO A 29 -14.22 -12.62 -5.32
C PRO A 29 -12.98 -12.54 -6.20
N PRO A 30 -13.12 -12.75 -7.53
CA PRO A 30 -11.98 -12.74 -8.43
C PRO A 30 -11.16 -11.52 -8.09
N ALA A 31 -9.84 -11.68 -7.93
CA ALA A 31 -8.97 -10.59 -7.50
C ALA A 31 -8.88 -9.56 -8.64
N THR A 32 -9.94 -8.76 -8.78
CA THR A 32 -10.02 -7.71 -9.77
C THR A 32 -8.94 -6.71 -9.43
N PRO A 33 -8.34 -6.10 -10.45
CA PRO A 33 -7.35 -5.05 -10.22
C PRO A 33 -7.90 -3.92 -9.31
N GLU A 34 -9.19 -3.62 -9.45
CA GLU A 34 -9.94 -2.69 -8.61
C GLU A 34 -9.94 -3.09 -7.12
N ALA A 35 -10.19 -4.37 -6.80
CA ALA A 35 -10.17 -4.86 -5.42
C ALA A 35 -8.76 -4.80 -4.80
N LYS A 36 -7.72 -5.10 -5.59
CA LYS A 36 -6.33 -4.97 -5.15
C LYS A 36 -5.95 -3.50 -4.90
N ALA A 37 -6.39 -2.58 -5.75
CA ALA A 37 -6.14 -1.16 -5.56
C ALA A 37 -6.79 -0.62 -4.27
N LYS A 38 -8.03 -1.05 -3.98
CA LYS A 38 -8.73 -0.67 -2.74
C LYS A 38 -8.10 -1.26 -1.47
N ALA A 39 -7.63 -2.51 -1.54
CA ALA A 39 -6.88 -3.11 -0.45
C ALA A 39 -5.55 -2.38 -0.19
N ALA A 40 -4.84 -1.98 -1.25
CA ALA A 40 -3.60 -1.21 -1.13
C ALA A 40 -3.84 0.18 -0.53
N GLU A 41 -4.91 0.87 -0.93
CA GLU A 41 -5.29 2.16 -0.35
C GLU A 41 -5.64 2.03 1.13
N ALA A 42 -6.40 0.99 1.51
CA ALA A 42 -6.75 0.72 2.91
C ALA A 42 -5.51 0.40 3.75
N ALA A 43 -4.59 -0.43 3.25
CA ALA A 43 -3.33 -0.73 3.91
C ALA A 43 -2.47 0.53 4.10
N ALA A 44 -2.39 1.38 3.08
CA ALA A 44 -1.68 2.66 3.16
C ALA A 44 -2.31 3.59 4.21
N LYS A 45 -3.65 3.70 4.27
CA LYS A 45 -4.34 4.49 5.30
C LYS A 45 -4.06 3.96 6.70
N THR A 46 -4.13 2.65 6.91
CA THR A 46 -3.83 2.03 8.21
C THR A 46 -2.39 2.30 8.63
N ALA A 47 -1.43 2.17 7.72
CA ALA A 47 -0.03 2.49 8.00
C ALA A 47 0.17 3.97 8.34
N TRP A 48 -0.52 4.87 7.65
CA TRP A 48 -0.46 6.31 7.94
C TRP A 48 -1.11 6.64 9.29
N SER A 49 -2.28 6.09 9.60
CA SER A 49 -2.95 6.28 10.90
C SER A 49 -2.05 5.82 12.05
N GLY A 50 -1.37 4.68 11.92
CA GLY A 50 -0.41 4.23 12.94
C GLY A 50 0.74 5.22 13.16
N LYS A 51 1.20 5.92 12.11
CA LYS A 51 2.20 7.00 12.27
C LYS A 51 1.60 8.25 12.94
N VAL A 52 0.37 8.61 12.61
CA VAL A 52 -0.35 9.72 13.28
C VAL A 52 -0.52 9.43 14.76
N ASP A 53 -0.92 8.22 15.12
CA ASP A 53 -1.11 7.81 16.51
C ASP A 53 0.22 7.89 17.28
N ALA A 54 1.31 7.40 16.69
CA ALA A 54 2.65 7.53 17.27
C ALA A 54 3.07 9.00 17.46
N PHE A 55 2.79 9.87 16.48
CA PHE A 55 3.05 11.31 16.58
C PHE A 55 2.27 11.97 17.72
N LYS A 56 0.98 11.63 17.87
CA LYS A 56 0.14 12.16 18.95
C LYS A 56 0.57 11.65 20.33
N LEU A 57 0.99 10.38 20.42
CA LEU A 57 1.54 9.83 21.65
C LEU A 57 2.82 10.57 22.07
N CYS A 58 3.73 10.80 21.12
CA CYS A 58 4.95 11.57 21.38
C CYS A 58 4.63 12.97 21.91
N GLN A 59 3.72 13.71 21.24
CA GLN A 59 3.29 15.02 21.71
C GLN A 59 2.63 14.99 23.10
N ALA A 60 1.90 13.93 23.44
CA ALA A 60 1.33 13.78 24.76
C ALA A 60 2.41 13.60 25.83
N GLN A 61 3.41 12.75 25.57
CA GLN A 61 4.55 12.55 26.46
C GLN A 61 5.33 13.85 26.70
N ASP A 62 5.61 14.60 25.63
CA ASP A 62 6.30 15.89 25.73
C ASP A 62 5.53 16.91 26.55
N ARG A 63 4.21 17.00 26.35
CA ARG A 63 3.34 17.89 27.14
C ARG A 63 3.34 17.50 28.61
N VAL A 64 3.27 16.22 28.93
CA VAL A 64 3.31 15.73 30.32
C VAL A 64 4.66 16.06 30.96
N ALA A 65 5.77 15.78 30.27
CA ALA A 65 7.10 16.09 30.76
C ALA A 65 7.29 17.60 30.99
N ALA A 66 6.81 18.43 30.06
CA ALA A 66 6.84 19.89 30.19
C ALA A 66 6.01 20.37 31.38
N LYS A 67 4.79 19.85 31.55
CA LYS A 67 3.92 20.19 32.69
C LYS A 67 4.56 19.79 34.02
N TYR A 68 5.11 18.60 34.12
CA TYR A 68 5.78 18.13 35.33
C TYR A 68 6.96 19.04 35.70
N ARG A 69 7.85 19.34 34.75
CA ARG A 69 8.99 20.22 34.99
C ARG A 69 8.56 21.63 35.38
N ALA A 70 7.53 22.18 34.73
CA ALA A 70 6.98 23.48 35.08
C ALA A 70 6.42 23.50 36.51
N SER A 71 5.66 22.47 36.90
CA SER A 71 5.13 22.34 38.26
C SER A 71 6.23 22.15 39.30
N ALA A 72 7.27 21.36 39.00
CA ALA A 72 8.42 21.17 39.89
C ALA A 72 9.21 22.48 40.08
N ALA A 73 9.44 23.23 39.00
CA ALA A 73 10.08 24.55 39.06
C ALA A 73 9.25 25.54 39.88
N ALA A 74 7.93 25.58 39.67
CA ALA A 74 7.02 26.44 40.44
C ALA A 74 6.99 26.07 41.94
N ALA A 75 7.19 24.79 42.27
CA ALA A 75 7.29 24.31 43.63
C ALA A 75 8.70 24.48 44.25
N GLY A 76 9.63 25.16 43.58
CA GLY A 76 11.00 25.38 44.05
C GLY A 76 11.83 24.09 44.14
N LYS A 77 11.41 23.01 43.49
CA LYS A 77 12.15 21.74 43.47
C LYS A 77 13.27 21.80 42.42
N PRO A 78 14.41 21.13 42.64
CA PRO A 78 15.44 21.00 41.62
C PRO A 78 14.87 20.30 40.39
N VAL A 79 14.99 20.93 39.21
CA VAL A 79 14.59 20.36 37.92
C VAL A 79 15.85 20.00 37.14
N PRO A 80 16.17 18.71 36.97
CA PRO A 80 17.32 18.31 36.16
C PRO A 80 17.14 18.72 34.70
N ALA A 81 18.26 18.96 34.01
CA ALA A 81 18.26 19.29 32.59
C ALA A 81 17.52 18.20 31.80
N ALA A 82 16.71 18.62 30.83
CA ALA A 82 15.99 17.67 29.99
C ALA A 82 16.99 16.87 29.14
N PRO A 83 16.89 15.53 29.10
CA PRO A 83 17.70 14.74 28.18
C PRO A 83 17.35 15.12 26.74
N ALA A 84 18.33 15.08 25.84
CA ALA A 84 18.10 15.32 24.42
C ALA A 84 17.25 14.18 23.84
N THR A 85 15.97 14.46 23.58
CA THR A 85 15.07 13.56 22.87
C THR A 85 14.93 14.02 21.42
N PRO A 86 14.83 13.10 20.45
CA PRO A 86 14.49 13.49 19.10
C PRO A 86 13.10 14.14 19.07
N PRO A 87 12.85 15.10 18.16
CA PRO A 87 11.55 15.72 18.01
C PRO A 87 10.50 14.71 17.53
N CYS A 88 9.24 14.94 17.89
CA CYS A 88 8.13 14.14 17.36
C CYS A 88 8.04 14.28 15.83
N ALA A 89 8.11 13.16 15.11
CA ALA A 89 8.05 13.15 13.65
C ALA A 89 6.59 13.23 13.17
N ASP A 90 6.25 14.31 12.47
CA ASP A 90 4.95 14.48 11.81
C ASP A 90 4.89 13.62 10.54
N PRO A 91 3.94 12.68 10.40
CA PRO A 91 3.78 11.90 9.18
C PRO A 91 3.34 12.73 7.96
N GLY A 92 2.91 13.97 8.16
CA GLY A 92 2.39 14.82 7.09
C GLY A 92 1.03 14.34 6.57
N PRO A 93 0.50 14.97 5.51
CA PRO A 93 -0.76 14.58 4.92
C PRO A 93 -0.68 13.17 4.32
N PHE A 94 -1.79 12.42 4.36
CA PHE A 94 -1.86 11.14 3.69
C PHE A 94 -1.72 11.31 2.17
N ALA A 95 -0.74 10.64 1.59
CA ALA A 95 -0.52 10.58 0.14
C ALA A 95 -0.44 9.11 -0.30
N PHE A 96 -1.25 8.75 -1.29
CA PHE A 96 -1.26 7.42 -1.88
C PHE A 96 -1.20 7.53 -3.39
N THR A 97 -0.13 7.01 -3.97
CA THR A 97 0.01 6.76 -5.40
C THR A 97 -0.33 5.29 -5.63
N PRO A 98 -1.42 4.96 -6.34
CA PRO A 98 -1.73 3.58 -6.68
C PRO A 98 -0.55 2.93 -7.40
N PRO A 99 -0.21 1.66 -7.10
CA PRO A 99 0.74 0.91 -7.91
C PRO A 99 0.30 0.96 -9.37
N ALA A 100 1.22 1.28 -10.28
CA ALA A 100 0.92 1.23 -11.71
C ALA A 100 0.39 -0.16 -12.06
N GLU A 101 -0.82 -0.22 -12.60
CA GLU A 101 -1.37 -1.44 -13.17
C GLU A 101 -0.34 -1.98 -14.16
N ALA A 102 0.20 -3.18 -13.92
CA ALA A 102 0.96 -3.87 -14.93
C ALA A 102 0.01 -4.08 -16.10
N LYS A 103 0.10 -3.24 -17.12
CA LYS A 103 -0.64 -3.40 -18.37
C LYS A 103 -0.48 -4.86 -18.77
N PRO A 104 -1.57 -5.59 -19.06
CA PRO A 104 -1.48 -6.98 -19.47
C PRO A 104 -0.38 -7.09 -20.53
N ILE A 105 0.61 -7.92 -20.24
CA ILE A 105 1.63 -8.25 -21.22
C ILE A 105 0.85 -9.06 -22.26
N GLU A 106 0.39 -8.40 -23.31
CA GLU A 106 -0.20 -8.98 -24.51
C GLU A 106 0.88 -9.86 -25.15
N ALA A 107 1.08 -11.04 -24.59
CA ALA A 107 2.00 -12.05 -25.09
C ALA A 107 1.17 -13.18 -25.70
N SER A 108 0.63 -12.91 -26.89
CA SER A 108 0.23 -13.83 -27.98
C SER A 108 -0.33 -12.92 -29.09
N GLY A 109 0.44 -12.51 -30.10
CA GLY A 109 0.93 -13.37 -31.18
C GLY A 109 -0.11 -13.42 -32.31
N ALA A 110 0.07 -12.59 -33.35
CA ALA A 110 -0.73 -12.45 -34.59
C ALA A 110 -2.18 -11.94 -34.36
N HIS A 111 -2.62 -10.76 -34.82
CA HIS A 111 -2.39 -10.08 -36.09
C HIS A 111 -2.57 -8.56 -35.88
N SER A 112 -1.50 -7.79 -36.02
CA SER A 112 -1.63 -6.41 -36.54
C SER A 112 -1.23 -6.48 -38.00
N PRO A 113 -1.97 -5.89 -38.96
CA PRO A 113 -1.46 -5.77 -40.31
C PRO A 113 -0.14 -5.00 -40.24
N ALA A 114 0.85 -5.44 -41.01
CA ALA A 114 2.15 -4.79 -41.08
C ALA A 114 1.95 -3.29 -41.30
N THR A 115 2.66 -2.47 -40.50
CA THR A 115 2.80 -1.05 -40.82
C THR A 115 3.35 -0.94 -42.24
N THR A 116 2.62 -0.27 -43.12
CA THR A 116 3.05 0.01 -44.49
C THR A 116 4.43 0.66 -44.44
N ALA A 117 5.42 0.02 -45.08
CA ALA A 117 6.74 0.59 -45.28
C ALA A 117 6.58 1.91 -46.07
N ALA A 118 6.90 3.03 -45.43
CA ALA A 118 6.68 4.37 -45.98
C ALA A 118 7.70 4.76 -47.07
N SER A 119 8.60 3.88 -47.51
CA SER A 119 9.53 4.16 -48.62
C SER A 119 10.16 2.87 -49.17
N PRO A 120 10.10 2.58 -50.49
CA PRO A 120 10.96 1.57 -51.09
C PRO A 120 12.41 2.11 -51.15
N PRO A 121 13.46 1.30 -50.90
CA PRO A 121 14.84 1.74 -51.11
C PRO A 121 15.11 1.82 -52.62
N SER A 122 14.78 2.95 -53.25
CA SER A 122 15.31 3.27 -54.58
C SER A 122 16.76 3.71 -54.43
N THR A 123 17.69 2.80 -54.70
CA THR A 123 19.07 3.16 -55.02
C THR A 123 19.27 2.92 -56.52
N ALA A 124 19.79 3.93 -57.22
CA ALA A 124 20.03 3.89 -58.67
C ALA A 124 21.28 3.07 -59.03
N GLN A 125 21.56 1.98 -58.31
CA GLN A 125 22.76 1.18 -58.51
C GLN A 125 22.48 0.08 -59.56
N PRO A 126 23.19 0.06 -60.70
CA PRO A 126 23.01 -1.00 -61.70
C PRO A 126 23.34 -2.38 -61.11
N ALA A 127 22.50 -3.38 -61.41
CA ALA A 127 22.61 -4.74 -60.87
C ALA A 127 23.92 -5.47 -61.26
N ALA A 128 24.66 -4.98 -62.27
CA ALA A 128 25.93 -5.56 -62.70
C ALA A 128 27.09 -5.36 -61.70
N THR A 129 26.97 -4.42 -60.75
CA THR A 129 27.99 -4.17 -59.72
C THR A 129 27.88 -5.04 -58.47
N THR A 130 26.74 -5.69 -58.23
CA THR A 130 26.51 -6.48 -57.00
C THR A 130 26.74 -7.98 -57.17
N ASN A 131 26.93 -8.48 -58.40
CA ASN A 131 27.16 -9.91 -58.62
C ASN A 131 28.05 -10.18 -59.85
N PRO A 132 29.39 -10.10 -59.74
CA PRO A 132 30.26 -10.49 -60.83
C PRO A 132 30.20 -12.01 -61.05
N THR A 133 29.78 -12.43 -62.24
CA THR A 133 29.72 -13.84 -62.65
C THR A 133 31.13 -14.45 -62.68
N PRO A 134 31.39 -15.60 -62.01
CA PRO A 134 32.63 -16.34 -62.21
C PRO A 134 32.66 -16.94 -63.63
N LYS A 135 33.74 -16.72 -64.37
CA LYS A 135 34.02 -17.38 -65.66
C LYS A 135 34.09 -18.90 -65.45
N ALA A 136 33.29 -19.66 -66.19
CA ALA A 136 33.43 -21.11 -66.27
C ALA A 136 34.73 -21.48 -67.01
N GLN A 137 35.48 -22.42 -66.43
CA GLN A 137 36.56 -23.16 -67.10
C GLN A 137 35.99 -24.13 -68.13
#